data_AF-A0A1H4BGC0-F1
#
_entry.id   AF-A0A1H4BGC0-F1
#
_cell.length_a   1.000
_cell.length_b   1.000
_cell.length_c   1.000
_cell.angle_alpha   90.00
_cell.angle_beta   90.00
_cell.angle_gamma   90.00
#
_symmetry.space_group_name_H-M   'P 1'
#
loop_
_entity.id
_entity.type
_entity.pdbx_description
1 polymer ?
#
loop_
_entity_poly.entity_id
_entity_poly.type
_entity_poly.pdbx_seq_one_letter_code
_entity_poly.pdbx_strand_id
1 'polypeptide(L)'
;MRLFDGRDSLVFERAGDQVTVLLTGAQIRTAAVDVVRQHVAVSDDCPEEYQAALSYTVPAGARTVRRVASEAKTRLAKLQAAQRLAALSTAADRFAVPFLHPENVVLTGAGAVSVHSGLVGILAPMGFDDDLFLRGYKALVLSVLHPRLPYEKLVDGSSTLRDPLSERIVACGTVGEVVALVDAEAEAEAAESARRTLSLPRRRYRVTTMLGAAAVVTAVVLAGFTWSSYAVAIPKHEAVIAAQSSFVVGDYGQALTDLRDYPAAELPKSARYVLAVSSVKLADLSAAQKEAVLNNISTKTDDNTLDYWISLERGDLERALNLAQNVGDDQLTLLAYTDLYQATKLNTAMDGAQKQKLLAEYAKKIAELSAELGSTP
;
A
#
# COMPACT_ATOMS: atom_id res chain seq x y z
N MET A 1 -44.19 5.12 23.42
CA MET A 1 -43.19 4.77 24.45
C MET A 1 -43.54 5.52 25.73
N ARG A 2 -43.62 4.83 26.87
CA ARG A 2 -43.88 5.45 28.17
C ARG A 2 -42.54 5.80 28.81
N LEU A 3 -42.33 7.08 29.09
CA LEU A 3 -41.09 7.62 29.63
C LEU A 3 -41.31 8.12 31.06
N PHE A 4 -40.34 7.91 31.95
CA PHE A 4 -40.39 8.33 33.35
C PHE A 4 -39.18 9.22 33.70
N ASP A 5 -39.42 10.39 34.29
CA ASP A 5 -38.37 11.36 34.64
C ASP A 5 -37.96 11.34 36.12
N GLY A 6 -38.56 10.46 36.94
CA GLY A 6 -38.40 10.44 38.39
C GLY A 6 -39.65 10.86 39.17
N ARG A 7 -40.64 11.47 38.49
CA ARG A 7 -41.93 11.84 39.09
C ARG A 7 -43.09 11.55 38.17
N ASP A 8 -43.00 12.02 36.93
CA ASP A 8 -44.07 11.98 35.96
C ASP A 8 -43.82 10.88 34.92
N SER A 9 -44.90 10.21 34.50
CA SER A 9 -44.88 9.24 33.40
C SER A 9 -45.64 9.79 32.21
N LEU A 10 -44.95 10.02 31.09
CA LEU A 10 -45.54 10.59 29.88
C LEU A 10 -45.45 9.60 28.72
N VAL A 11 -46.41 9.66 27.79
CA VAL A 11 -46.44 8.79 26.62
C VAL A 11 -45.97 9.58 25.40
N PHE A 12 -44.87 9.13 24.81
CA PHE A 12 -44.26 9.72 23.62
C PHE A 12 -44.45 8.82 22.41
N GLU A 13 -44.79 9.38 21.28
CA GLU A 13 -44.81 8.71 19.99
C GLU A 13 -43.85 9.46 19.07
N ARG A 14 -42.99 8.74 18.35
CA ARG A 14 -41.99 9.35 17.48
C ARG A 14 -42.11 8.78 16.08
N ALA A 15 -42.31 9.66 15.10
CA ALA A 15 -42.40 9.33 13.68
C ALA A 15 -41.43 10.24 12.90
N GLY A 16 -40.22 9.73 12.65
CA GLY A 16 -39.15 10.53 12.03
C GLY A 16 -38.75 11.73 12.89
N ASP A 17 -38.94 12.93 12.35
CA ASP A 17 -38.60 14.21 13.00
C ASP A 17 -39.78 14.80 13.80
N GLN A 18 -40.93 14.13 13.84
CA GLN A 18 -42.07 14.53 14.66
C GLN A 18 -42.14 13.69 15.93
N VAL A 19 -42.37 14.37 17.06
CA VAL A 19 -42.60 13.75 18.37
C VAL A 19 -43.95 14.22 18.88
N THR A 20 -44.84 13.27 19.15
CA THR A 20 -46.15 13.53 19.75
C THR A 20 -46.13 13.10 21.21
N VAL A 21 -46.57 13.95 22.12
CA VAL A 21 -46.70 13.64 23.55
C VAL A 21 -48.19 13.57 23.88
N LEU A 22 -48.63 12.40 24.34
CA LEU A 22 -50.01 12.13 24.72
C LEU A 22 -50.18 12.33 26.22
N LEU A 23 -51.18 13.12 26.60
CA LEU A 23 -51.41 13.58 27.96
C LEU A 23 -52.77 13.15 28.46
N THR A 24 -52.79 12.64 29.69
CA THR A 24 -54.02 12.37 30.44
C THR A 24 -54.53 13.63 31.13
N GLY A 25 -55.77 13.63 31.62
CA GLY A 25 -56.36 14.83 32.22
C GLY A 25 -55.73 15.31 33.53
N ALA A 26 -54.94 14.48 34.19
CA ALA A 26 -54.13 14.91 35.34
C ALA A 26 -52.86 15.68 34.91
N GLN A 27 -52.45 15.56 33.65
CA GLN A 27 -51.16 16.05 33.12
C GLN A 27 -51.29 17.36 32.34
N ILE A 28 -52.52 17.82 32.09
CA ILE A 28 -52.81 19.10 31.44
C ILE A 28 -54.01 19.76 32.10
N ARG A 29 -53.92 21.07 32.36
CA ARG A 29 -55.08 21.86 32.79
C ARG A 29 -55.84 22.34 31.57
N THR A 30 -56.99 21.70 31.30
CA THR A 30 -57.86 22.02 30.16
C THR A 30 -58.31 23.48 30.12
N ALA A 31 -58.51 24.12 31.28
CA ALA A 31 -58.86 25.52 31.39
C ALA A 31 -57.77 26.50 30.89
N ALA A 32 -56.54 26.03 30.68
CA ALA A 32 -55.39 26.83 30.24
C ALA A 32 -54.77 26.32 28.92
N VAL A 33 -55.52 25.53 28.13
CA VAL A 33 -55.03 24.95 26.87
C VAL A 33 -54.63 26.02 25.85
N ASP A 34 -55.28 27.18 25.86
CA ASP A 34 -54.91 28.30 24.97
C ASP A 34 -53.48 28.81 25.23
N VAL A 35 -53.00 28.74 26.48
CA VAL A 35 -51.62 29.07 26.84
C VAL A 35 -50.65 28.02 26.30
N VAL A 36 -51.05 26.74 26.32
CA VAL A 36 -50.27 25.64 25.74
C VAL A 36 -50.15 25.81 24.22
N ARG A 37 -51.25 26.17 23.54
CA ARG A 37 -51.28 26.43 22.08
C ARG A 37 -50.33 27.55 21.63
N GLN A 38 -50.01 28.51 22.52
CA GLN A 38 -49.03 29.58 22.23
C GLN A 38 -47.58 29.08 22.20
N HIS A 39 -47.29 27.96 22.87
CA HIS A 39 -45.94 27.43 23.03
C HIS A 39 -45.69 26.16 22.20
N VAL A 40 -46.74 25.36 21.94
CA VAL A 40 -46.64 24.06 21.28
C VAL A 40 -47.86 23.81 20.40
N ALA A 41 -47.66 23.15 19.25
CA ALA A 41 -48.75 22.71 18.41
C ALA A 41 -49.55 21.60 19.11
N VAL A 42 -50.86 21.83 19.30
CA VAL A 42 -51.79 20.83 19.84
C VAL A 42 -52.48 20.15 18.66
N SER A 43 -52.36 18.82 18.56
CA SER A 43 -53.05 18.03 17.54
C SER A 43 -54.54 17.95 17.86
N ASP A 44 -55.36 18.14 16.82
CA ASP A 44 -56.82 17.99 16.91
C ASP A 44 -57.24 16.49 16.81
N ASP A 45 -56.34 15.61 16.36
CA ASP A 45 -56.50 14.15 16.35
C ASP A 45 -55.82 13.56 17.58
N CYS A 46 -56.59 13.33 18.64
CA CYS A 46 -56.15 12.77 19.92
C CYS A 46 -56.92 11.47 20.18
N PRO A 47 -56.25 10.34 20.50
CA PRO A 47 -56.95 9.10 20.81
C PRO A 47 -57.89 9.26 22.01
N GLU A 48 -59.02 8.55 22.02
CA GLU A 48 -60.10 8.70 23.03
C GLU A 48 -59.63 8.50 24.49
N GLU A 49 -58.52 7.79 24.69
CA GLU A 49 -57.91 7.53 26.00
C GLU A 49 -57.12 8.73 26.57
N TYR A 50 -56.82 9.75 25.76
CA TYR A 50 -56.01 10.90 26.12
C TYR A 50 -56.80 12.20 25.95
N GLN A 51 -56.43 13.23 26.72
CA GLN A 51 -57.12 14.52 26.72
C GLN A 51 -56.43 15.56 25.84
N ALA A 52 -55.14 15.41 25.54
CA ALA A 52 -54.42 16.25 24.61
C ALA A 52 -53.25 15.50 23.97
N ALA A 53 -52.96 15.83 22.71
CA ALA A 53 -51.79 15.38 21.98
C ALA A 53 -50.96 16.60 21.55
N LEU A 54 -49.70 16.67 21.98
CA LEU A 54 -48.79 17.79 21.68
C LEU A 54 -47.75 17.37 20.64
N SER A 55 -47.63 18.11 19.55
CA SER A 55 -46.70 17.80 18.46
C SER A 55 -45.49 18.73 18.46
N TYR A 56 -44.31 18.13 18.42
CA TYR A 56 -43.01 18.80 18.42
C TYR A 56 -42.21 18.41 17.19
N THR A 57 -41.63 19.41 16.52
CA THR A 57 -40.67 19.18 15.43
C THR A 57 -39.25 19.16 15.99
N VAL A 58 -38.56 18.03 15.86
CA VAL A 58 -37.17 17.87 16.27
C VAL A 58 -36.27 18.61 15.26
N PRO A 59 -35.32 19.45 15.71
CA PRO A 59 -34.44 20.17 14.80
C PRO A 59 -33.64 19.25 13.88
N ALA A 60 -33.44 19.65 12.63
CA ALA A 60 -32.71 18.87 11.64
C ALA A 60 -31.28 18.54 12.14
N GLY A 61 -30.91 17.26 12.09
CA GLY A 61 -29.61 16.76 12.54
C GLY A 61 -29.46 16.61 14.07
N ALA A 62 -30.50 16.89 14.85
CA ALA A 62 -30.50 16.61 16.27
C ALA A 62 -30.57 15.09 16.53
N ARG A 63 -29.83 14.62 17.54
CA ARG A 63 -29.81 13.20 17.93
C ARG A 63 -30.19 13.07 19.40
N THR A 64 -31.02 12.10 19.75
CA THR A 64 -31.36 11.83 21.15
C THR A 64 -30.12 11.46 21.94
N VAL A 65 -30.12 11.81 23.23
CA VAL A 65 -29.04 11.42 24.15
C VAL A 65 -28.88 9.90 24.17
N ARG A 66 -29.98 9.13 24.12
CA ARG A 66 -29.95 7.67 23.98
C ARG A 66 -29.12 7.21 22.78
N ARG A 67 -29.35 7.80 21.61
CA ARG A 67 -28.67 7.44 20.36
C ARG A 67 -27.19 7.83 20.40
N VAL A 68 -26.87 9.03 20.90
CA VAL A 68 -25.47 9.47 21.01
C VAL A 68 -24.70 8.60 22.01
N ALA A 69 -25.33 8.23 23.12
CA ALA A 69 -24.75 7.34 24.12
C ALA A 69 -24.44 5.94 23.57
N SER A 70 -25.28 5.39 22.69
CA SER A 70 -25.06 4.08 22.08
C SER A 70 -24.03 4.11 20.93
N GLU A 71 -23.96 5.21 20.18
CA GLU A 71 -22.96 5.42 19.12
C GLU A 71 -21.56 5.72 19.68
N ALA A 72 -21.45 6.28 20.88
CA ALA A 72 -20.19 6.64 21.53
C ALA A 72 -19.36 5.42 21.96
N LYS A 73 -18.34 5.07 21.15
CA LYS A 73 -17.47 3.90 21.38
C LYS A 73 -16.36 4.15 22.40
N THR A 74 -15.83 5.37 22.47
CA THR A 74 -14.68 5.72 23.33
C THR A 74 -15.15 6.41 24.61
N ARG A 75 -14.36 6.29 25.68
CA ARG A 75 -14.63 7.00 26.94
C ARG A 75 -14.67 8.51 26.73
N LEU A 76 -13.72 9.06 25.95
CA LEU A 76 -13.70 10.47 25.59
C LEU A 76 -14.98 10.92 24.86
N ALA A 77 -15.48 10.16 23.88
CA ALA A 77 -16.70 10.52 23.16
C ALA A 77 -17.93 10.53 24.07
N LYS A 78 -18.00 9.61 25.04
CA LYS A 78 -19.06 9.59 26.06
C LYS A 78 -18.98 10.81 26.99
N LEU A 79 -17.78 11.16 27.45
CA LEU A 79 -17.56 12.34 28.29
C LEU A 79 -17.92 13.63 27.54
N GLN A 80 -17.50 13.79 26.29
CA GLN A 80 -17.88 14.93 25.44
C GLN A 80 -19.39 15.03 25.20
N ALA A 81 -20.08 13.89 25.04
CA ALA A 81 -21.53 13.87 24.95
C ALA A 81 -22.18 14.33 26.27
N ALA A 82 -21.63 13.92 27.42
CA ALA A 82 -22.10 14.37 28.73
C ALA A 82 -21.81 15.86 28.98
N GLN A 83 -20.68 16.41 28.55
CA GLN A 83 -20.36 17.85 28.64
C GLN A 83 -21.44 18.71 27.96
N ARG A 84 -21.93 18.27 26.80
CA ARG A 84 -22.96 19.00 26.05
C ARG A 84 -24.30 19.09 26.79
N LEU A 85 -24.55 18.20 27.77
CA LEU A 85 -25.74 18.27 28.61
C LEU A 85 -25.76 19.49 29.52
N ALA A 86 -24.60 20.12 29.79
CA ALA A 86 -24.51 21.33 30.60
C ALA A 86 -25.43 22.45 30.09
N ALA A 87 -25.68 22.52 28.78
CA ALA A 87 -26.61 23.47 28.16
C ALA A 87 -28.05 23.39 28.71
N LEU A 88 -28.48 22.23 29.23
CA LEU A 88 -29.80 22.09 29.87
C LEU A 88 -29.91 22.88 31.15
N SER A 89 -28.80 23.03 31.91
CA SER A 89 -28.79 23.80 33.15
C SER A 89 -28.92 25.30 32.90
N THR A 90 -28.39 25.78 31.77
CA THR A 90 -28.48 27.19 31.37
C THR A 90 -29.80 27.54 30.68
N ALA A 91 -30.46 26.55 30.06
CA ALA A 91 -31.69 26.73 29.30
C ALA A 91 -32.97 26.50 30.12
N ALA A 92 -32.85 26.06 31.39
CA ALA A 92 -33.99 25.87 32.27
C ALA A 92 -34.59 27.23 32.66
N ASP A 93 -35.66 27.63 31.95
CA ASP A 93 -36.52 28.73 32.35
C ASP A 93 -37.45 28.24 33.48
N ARG A 94 -37.59 29.02 34.56
CA ARG A 94 -38.42 28.62 35.71
C ARG A 94 -39.88 28.41 35.34
N PHE A 95 -40.34 28.94 34.21
CA PHE A 95 -41.69 28.69 33.69
C PHE A 95 -41.81 27.40 32.86
N ALA A 96 -40.77 27.03 32.11
CA ALA A 96 -40.74 25.85 31.25
C ALA A 96 -39.91 24.73 31.91
N VAL A 97 -40.58 23.72 32.45
CA VAL A 97 -39.94 22.66 33.22
C VAL A 97 -39.46 21.55 32.28
N PRO A 98 -38.16 21.33 32.08
CA PRO A 98 -37.67 20.33 31.14
C PRO A 98 -37.99 18.91 31.63
N PHE A 99 -38.55 18.07 30.75
CA PHE A 99 -38.76 16.65 31.06
C PHE A 99 -37.47 15.85 30.80
N LEU A 100 -36.75 15.50 31.86
CA LEU A 100 -35.44 14.87 31.75
C LEU A 100 -35.56 13.37 31.45
N HIS A 101 -35.30 13.01 30.18
CA HIS A 101 -35.20 11.61 29.75
C HIS A 101 -34.27 11.47 28.54
N PRO A 102 -33.45 10.41 28.40
CA PRO A 102 -32.53 10.24 27.27
C PRO A 102 -33.18 10.22 25.88
N GLU A 103 -34.47 9.89 25.80
CA GLU A 103 -35.28 9.91 24.57
C GLU A 103 -35.93 11.28 24.28
N ASN A 104 -36.10 12.12 25.30
CA ASN A 104 -36.68 13.44 25.17
C ASN A 104 -35.60 14.53 24.96
N VAL A 105 -34.42 14.34 25.53
CA VAL A 105 -33.29 15.26 25.35
C VAL A 105 -32.58 14.96 24.05
N VAL A 106 -32.36 16.00 23.24
CA VAL A 106 -31.62 15.92 21.98
C VAL A 106 -30.38 16.82 22.01
N LEU A 107 -29.30 16.33 21.39
CA LEU A 107 -28.07 17.08 21.20
C LEU A 107 -28.07 17.72 19.81
N THR A 108 -27.91 19.05 19.77
CA THR A 108 -27.85 19.91 18.57
C THR A 108 -26.47 20.57 18.47
N GLY A 109 -26.16 21.23 17.35
CA GLY A 109 -24.88 21.95 17.20
C GLY A 109 -24.61 23.00 18.29
N ALA A 110 -25.66 23.53 18.93
CA ALA A 110 -25.57 24.53 19.99
C ALA A 110 -25.53 23.96 21.43
N GLY A 111 -25.72 22.65 21.62
CA GLY A 111 -25.73 22.03 22.95
C GLY A 111 -26.77 20.91 23.09
N ALA A 112 -27.48 20.90 24.22
CA ALA A 112 -28.54 19.97 24.54
C ALA A 112 -29.86 20.73 24.76
N VAL A 113 -30.96 20.21 24.23
CA VAL A 113 -32.30 20.80 24.32
C VAL A 113 -33.32 19.72 24.66
N SER A 114 -34.29 20.04 25.51
CA SER A 114 -35.44 19.18 25.79
C SER A 114 -36.50 19.35 24.70
N VAL A 115 -36.94 18.26 24.05
CA VAL A 115 -37.98 18.34 23.01
C VAL A 115 -39.33 18.73 23.63
N HIS A 116 -39.74 18.02 24.67
CA HIS A 116 -40.90 18.37 25.49
C HIS A 116 -40.46 19.02 26.80
N SER A 117 -41.14 20.11 27.17
CA SER A 117 -41.05 20.72 28.49
C SER A 117 -42.46 20.99 29.01
N GLY A 118 -42.65 20.79 30.30
CA GLY A 118 -43.86 21.18 31.02
C GLY A 118 -43.94 22.69 31.21
N LEU A 119 -45.09 23.15 31.70
CA LEU A 119 -45.36 24.53 32.03
C LEU A 119 -45.87 24.60 33.46
N VAL A 120 -45.28 25.47 34.27
CA VAL A 120 -45.60 25.55 35.70
C VAL A 120 -47.11 25.73 35.91
N GLY A 121 -47.71 24.79 36.64
CA GLY A 121 -49.14 24.77 36.96
C GLY A 121 -50.08 24.51 35.79
N ILE A 122 -49.60 24.22 34.57
CA ILE A 122 -50.45 24.08 33.37
C ILE A 122 -50.23 22.72 32.68
N LEU A 123 -48.98 22.32 32.47
CA LEU A 123 -48.59 21.16 31.67
C LEU A 123 -47.50 20.36 32.39
N ALA A 124 -47.65 19.03 32.46
CA ALA A 124 -46.66 18.17 33.11
C ALA A 124 -45.30 18.20 32.39
N PRO A 125 -44.15 18.26 33.11
CA PRO A 125 -44.03 18.46 34.56
C PRO A 125 -44.48 19.87 35.00
N MET A 126 -45.41 19.94 35.97
CA MET A 126 -46.06 21.21 36.35
C MET A 126 -45.32 22.00 37.43
N GLY A 127 -44.17 21.52 37.91
CA GLY A 127 -43.41 22.18 38.97
C GLY A 127 -41.93 21.90 38.83
N PHE A 128 -41.12 22.94 39.04
CA PHE A 128 -39.68 22.84 39.06
C PHE A 128 -39.20 22.53 40.50
N ASP A 129 -38.41 21.47 40.64
CA ASP A 129 -37.81 21.04 41.90
C ASP A 129 -36.31 20.83 41.66
N ASP A 130 -35.48 21.61 42.35
CA ASP A 130 -34.02 21.60 42.19
C ASP A 130 -33.41 20.22 42.50
N ASP A 131 -33.94 19.52 43.52
CA ASP A 131 -33.43 18.20 43.92
C ASP A 131 -33.80 17.15 42.88
N LEU A 132 -35.01 17.24 42.32
CA LEU A 132 -35.46 16.34 41.27
C LEU A 132 -34.69 16.57 39.97
N PHE A 133 -34.47 17.84 39.61
CA PHE A 133 -33.67 18.21 38.45
C PHE A 133 -32.24 17.70 38.59
N LEU A 134 -31.62 17.85 39.77
CA LEU A 134 -30.28 17.32 40.03
C LEU A 134 -30.23 15.79 39.90
N ARG A 135 -31.21 15.07 40.44
CA ARG A 135 -31.30 13.60 40.32
C ARG A 135 -31.46 13.17 38.85
N GLY A 136 -32.37 13.80 38.11
CA GLY A 136 -32.56 13.54 36.69
C GLY A 136 -31.33 13.88 35.86
N TYR A 137 -30.65 14.98 36.17
CA TYR A 137 -29.42 15.39 35.48
C TYR A 137 -28.29 14.38 35.71
N LYS A 138 -28.08 13.93 36.95
CA LYS A 138 -27.12 12.86 37.28
C LYS A 138 -27.45 11.58 36.52
N ALA A 139 -28.72 11.15 36.53
CA ALA A 139 -29.16 9.97 35.80
C ALA A 139 -28.93 10.09 34.28
N LEU A 140 -29.11 11.30 33.72
CA LEU A 140 -28.90 11.57 32.31
C LEU A 140 -27.41 11.45 31.94
N VAL A 141 -26.53 12.06 32.72
CA VAL A 141 -25.07 11.90 32.57
C VAL A 141 -24.67 10.43 32.68
N LEU A 142 -25.17 9.72 33.69
CA LEU A 142 -24.89 8.30 33.88
C LEU A 142 -25.42 7.43 32.72
N SER A 143 -26.54 7.80 32.12
CA SER A 143 -27.09 7.09 30.95
C SER A 143 -26.20 7.20 29.72
N VAL A 144 -25.43 8.29 29.59
CA VAL A 144 -24.44 8.48 28.52
C VAL A 144 -23.22 7.60 28.76
N LEU A 145 -22.77 7.52 30.01
CA LEU A 145 -21.61 6.72 30.39
C LEU A 145 -21.92 5.21 30.30
N HIS A 146 -23.13 4.84 30.71
CA HIS A 146 -23.63 3.47 30.81
C HIS A 146 -24.89 3.23 29.96
N PRO A 147 -24.79 3.25 28.61
CA PRO A 147 -25.95 3.16 27.70
C PRO A 147 -26.72 1.84 27.80
N ARG A 148 -26.14 0.81 28.42
CA ARG A 148 -26.79 -0.49 28.63
C ARG A 148 -27.81 -0.49 29.77
N LEU A 149 -27.71 0.46 30.70
CA LEU A 149 -28.62 0.56 31.82
C LEU A 149 -29.87 1.38 31.43
N PRO A 150 -31.07 0.96 31.87
CA PRO A 150 -32.28 1.75 31.70
C PRO A 150 -32.20 2.99 32.60
N TYR A 151 -32.75 4.11 32.11
CA TYR A 151 -32.65 5.41 32.77
C TYR A 151 -33.36 5.43 34.12
N GLU A 152 -34.51 4.75 34.21
CA GLU A 152 -35.36 4.68 35.40
C GLU A 152 -34.58 4.14 36.62
N LYS A 153 -33.73 3.12 36.38
CA LYS A 153 -32.86 2.57 37.44
C LYS A 153 -31.78 3.54 37.90
N LEU A 154 -31.36 4.47 37.04
CA LEU A 154 -30.34 5.47 37.35
C LEU A 154 -30.94 6.63 38.16
N VAL A 155 -32.23 6.92 37.98
CA VAL A 155 -32.95 7.96 38.72
C VAL A 155 -33.26 7.52 40.16
N ASP A 156 -33.73 6.28 40.35
CA ASP A 156 -34.19 5.78 41.66
C ASP A 156 -33.07 5.48 42.66
N GLY A 157 -31.84 5.29 42.18
CA GLY A 157 -30.73 4.92 43.05
C GLY A 157 -29.55 4.37 42.27
N SER A 158 -28.63 5.27 41.94
CA SER A 158 -27.31 4.99 41.36
C SER A 158 -26.38 4.12 42.22
N SER A 159 -26.83 3.61 43.37
CA SER A 159 -26.09 2.80 44.34
C SER A 159 -25.63 1.43 43.82
N THR A 160 -25.98 1.08 42.58
CA THR A 160 -25.55 -0.16 41.92
C THR A 160 -24.30 0.02 41.05
N LEU A 161 -23.91 1.26 40.75
CA LEU A 161 -22.71 1.57 39.97
C LEU A 161 -21.50 1.65 40.91
N ARG A 162 -20.53 0.76 40.70
CA ARG A 162 -19.29 0.65 41.50
C ARG A 162 -18.08 1.27 40.82
N ASP A 163 -18.27 2.01 39.73
CA ASP A 163 -17.15 2.67 39.06
C ASP A 163 -16.84 4.03 39.72
N PRO A 164 -15.55 4.38 39.89
CA PRO A 164 -15.15 5.57 40.67
C PRO A 164 -15.74 6.89 40.15
N LEU A 165 -15.98 7.00 38.84
CA LEU A 165 -16.51 8.20 38.23
C LEU A 165 -18.01 8.34 38.51
N SER A 166 -18.78 7.25 38.42
CA SER A 166 -20.20 7.26 38.75
C SER A 166 -20.43 7.53 40.23
N GLU A 167 -19.63 6.95 41.14
CA GLU A 167 -19.74 7.25 42.58
C GLU A 167 -19.51 8.73 42.88
N ARG A 168 -18.53 9.36 42.22
CA ARG A 168 -18.26 10.80 42.33
C ARG A 168 -19.40 11.65 41.78
N ILE A 169 -20.00 11.28 40.64
CA ILE A 169 -21.17 11.98 40.07
C ILE A 169 -22.36 11.94 41.04
N VAL A 170 -22.56 10.81 41.70
CA VAL A 170 -23.67 10.63 42.65
C VAL A 170 -23.48 11.49 43.88
N ALA A 171 -22.24 11.62 44.35
CA ALA A 171 -21.86 12.43 45.51
C ALA A 171 -21.98 13.95 45.29
N CYS A 172 -21.98 14.44 44.03
CA CYS A 172 -22.10 15.87 43.75
C CYS A 172 -23.40 16.47 44.31
N GLY A 173 -23.31 17.61 45.00
CA GLY A 173 -24.46 18.30 45.60
C GLY A 173 -25.20 19.23 44.63
N THR A 174 -24.59 19.58 43.49
CA THR A 174 -25.15 20.55 42.53
C THR A 174 -24.90 20.14 41.09
N VAL A 175 -25.69 20.67 40.16
CA VAL A 175 -25.51 20.44 38.71
C VAL A 175 -24.16 20.99 38.24
N GLY A 176 -23.74 22.15 38.77
CA GLY A 176 -22.44 22.75 38.49
C GLY A 176 -21.27 21.85 38.90
N GLU A 177 -21.36 21.17 40.04
CA GLU A 177 -20.34 20.19 40.45
C GLU A 177 -20.28 18.99 39.50
N VAL A 178 -21.42 18.48 39.03
CA VAL A 178 -21.46 17.38 38.05
C VAL A 178 -20.81 17.82 36.73
N VAL A 179 -21.11 19.04 36.26
CA VAL A 179 -20.50 19.60 35.04
C VAL A 179 -18.98 19.72 35.20
N ALA A 180 -18.51 20.35 36.28
CA ALA A 180 -17.08 20.52 36.54
C ALA A 180 -16.33 19.19 36.65
N LEU A 181 -16.97 18.18 37.25
CA LEU A 181 -16.42 16.83 37.35
C LEU A 181 -16.27 16.17 35.96
N VAL A 182 -17.30 16.25 35.13
CA VAL A 182 -17.29 15.67 33.77
C VAL A 182 -16.27 16.40 32.90
N ASP A 183 -16.15 17.73 33.03
CA ASP A 183 -15.17 18.54 32.31
C ASP A 183 -13.74 18.14 32.65
N ALA A 184 -13.41 18.04 33.94
CA ALA A 184 -12.07 17.63 34.38
C ALA A 184 -11.69 16.22 33.88
N GLU A 185 -12.64 15.27 33.90
CA GLU A 185 -12.42 13.91 33.39
C GLU A 185 -12.27 13.87 31.87
N ALA A 186 -13.03 14.70 31.14
CA ALA A 186 -12.92 14.83 29.69
C ALA A 186 -11.55 15.39 29.27
N GLU A 187 -11.07 16.42 29.96
CA GLU A 187 -9.76 17.03 29.71
C GLU A 187 -8.61 16.05 30.00
N ALA A 188 -8.67 15.32 31.11
CA ALA A 188 -7.67 14.31 31.46
C ALA A 188 -7.59 13.19 30.39
N GLU A 189 -8.74 12.65 29.98
CA GLU A 189 -8.82 11.60 28.96
C GLU A 189 -8.40 12.12 27.57
N ALA A 190 -8.68 13.39 27.24
CA ALA A 190 -8.23 14.02 26.00
C ALA A 190 -6.71 14.17 25.97
N ALA A 191 -6.09 14.61 27.08
CA ALA A 191 -4.64 14.73 27.19
C ALA A 191 -3.93 13.38 27.06
N GLU A 192 -4.48 12.33 27.67
CA GLU A 192 -3.94 10.96 27.56
C GLU A 192 -4.10 10.41 26.14
N SER A 193 -5.26 10.62 25.52
CA SER A 193 -5.54 10.22 24.13
C SER A 193 -4.60 10.92 23.14
N ALA A 194 -4.32 12.22 23.34
CA ALA A 194 -3.37 12.98 22.52
C ALA A 194 -1.94 12.43 22.65
N ARG A 195 -1.49 12.10 23.87
CA ARG A 195 -0.18 11.46 24.09
C ARG A 195 -0.08 10.09 23.42
N ARG A 196 -1.16 9.30 23.46
CA ARG A 196 -1.21 7.95 22.88
C ARG A 196 -1.27 7.96 21.35
N THR A 197 -2.00 8.91 20.76
CA THR A 197 -2.09 9.08 19.30
C THR A 197 -0.80 9.61 18.67
N LEU A 198 -0.02 10.42 19.39
CA LEU A 198 1.29 10.91 18.91
C LEU A 198 2.40 9.84 18.94
N SER A 199 2.27 8.78 19.74
CA SER A 199 3.32 7.74 19.88
C SER A 199 3.20 6.59 18.86
N LEU A 200 2.00 6.32 18.33
CA LEU A 200 1.74 5.21 17.41
C LEU A 200 2.06 5.42 15.90
N PRO A 201 2.30 6.62 15.33
CA PRO A 201 2.52 6.75 13.89
C PRO A 201 3.99 6.62 13.47
N ARG A 202 4.97 6.88 14.35
CA ARG A 202 6.41 6.90 13.95
C ARG A 202 6.97 5.52 13.60
N ARG A 203 6.62 4.48 14.36
CA ARG A 203 7.16 3.13 14.13
C ARG A 203 6.57 2.48 12.88
N ARG A 204 5.25 2.59 12.68
CA ARG A 204 4.58 2.08 11.48
C ARG A 204 5.06 2.79 10.23
N TYR A 205 5.14 4.12 10.26
CA TYR A 205 5.66 4.92 9.16
C TYR A 205 7.10 4.57 8.78
N ARG A 206 8.00 4.35 9.76
CA ARG A 206 9.38 3.90 9.49
C ARG A 206 9.45 2.52 8.83
N VAL A 207 8.63 1.57 9.28
CA VAL A 207 8.59 0.22 8.68
C VAL A 207 8.05 0.28 7.25
N THR A 208 6.96 1.02 7.01
CA THR A 208 6.38 1.12 5.67
C THR A 208 7.29 1.86 4.68
N THR A 209 8.01 2.89 5.14
CA THR A 209 8.98 3.62 4.30
C THR A 209 10.20 2.75 3.98
N MET A 210 10.73 1.99 4.94
CA MET A 210 11.82 1.02 4.67
C MET A 210 11.38 -0.07 3.69
N LEU A 211 10.19 -0.65 3.87
CA LEU A 211 9.67 -1.68 2.96
C LEU A 211 9.48 -1.12 1.54
N GLY A 212 8.94 0.09 1.42
CA GLY A 212 8.80 0.78 0.14
C GLY A 212 10.14 1.02 -0.54
N ALA A 213 11.15 1.51 0.19
CA ALA A 213 12.50 1.69 -0.35
C ALA A 213 13.12 0.37 -0.82
N ALA A 214 12.99 -0.70 -0.04
CA ALA A 214 13.48 -2.03 -0.41
C ALA A 214 12.80 -2.59 -1.67
N ALA A 215 11.49 -2.34 -1.83
CA ALA A 215 10.75 -2.72 -3.03
C ALA A 215 11.26 -1.98 -4.27
N VAL A 216 11.52 -0.67 -4.17
CA VAL A 216 12.07 0.14 -5.28
C VAL A 216 13.46 -0.36 -5.68
N VAL A 217 14.35 -0.61 -4.71
CA VAL A 217 15.70 -1.13 -4.99
C VAL A 217 15.62 -2.49 -5.69
N THR A 218 14.78 -3.39 -5.19
CA THR A 218 14.56 -4.71 -5.80
C THR A 218 14.04 -4.58 -7.23
N ALA A 219 13.09 -3.68 -7.48
CA ALA A 219 12.54 -3.45 -8.82
C ALA A 219 13.61 -2.95 -9.81
N VAL A 220 14.50 -2.05 -9.38
CA VAL A 220 15.61 -1.55 -10.22
C VAL A 220 16.60 -2.66 -10.57
N VAL A 221 16.95 -3.52 -9.60
CA VAL A 221 17.84 -4.67 -9.85
C VAL A 221 17.22 -5.65 -10.86
N LEU A 222 15.94 -5.97 -10.68
CA LEU A 222 15.21 -6.85 -11.62
C LEU A 222 15.13 -6.22 -13.01
N ALA A 223 14.84 -4.92 -13.11
CA ALA A 223 14.81 -4.21 -14.39
C ALA A 223 16.16 -4.27 -15.10
N GLY A 224 17.26 -4.00 -14.39
CA GLY A 224 18.61 -4.11 -14.94
C GLY A 224 18.94 -5.52 -15.45
N PHE A 225 18.57 -6.55 -14.68
CA PHE A 225 18.74 -7.95 -15.08
C PHE A 225 17.95 -8.26 -16.36
N THR A 226 16.66 -7.93 -16.39
CA THR A 226 15.81 -8.18 -17.58
C THR A 226 16.31 -7.45 -18.82
N TRP A 227 16.75 -6.20 -18.68
CA TRP A 227 17.34 -5.44 -19.77
C TRP A 227 18.61 -6.10 -20.31
N SER A 228 19.52 -6.51 -19.42
CA SER A 228 20.76 -7.18 -19.83
C SER A 228 20.50 -8.50 -20.57
N SER A 229 19.51 -9.28 -20.11
CA SER A 229 19.11 -10.52 -20.78
C SER A 229 18.53 -10.25 -22.16
N TYR A 230 17.66 -9.24 -22.28
CA TYR A 230 17.01 -8.91 -23.55
C TYR A 230 17.97 -8.30 -24.58
N ALA A 231 18.86 -7.41 -24.15
CA ALA A 231 19.75 -6.69 -25.06
C ALA A 231 20.96 -7.51 -25.52
N VAL A 232 21.45 -8.46 -24.70
CA VAL A 232 22.71 -9.18 -24.99
C VAL A 232 22.51 -10.68 -25.13
N ALA A 233 21.84 -11.33 -24.17
CA ALA A 233 21.77 -12.79 -24.15
C ALA A 233 20.86 -13.35 -25.26
N ILE A 234 19.67 -12.76 -25.46
CA ILE A 234 18.70 -13.26 -26.44
C ILE A 234 19.23 -13.14 -27.88
N PRO A 235 19.69 -11.96 -28.38
CA PRO A 235 20.19 -11.83 -29.74
C PRO A 235 21.36 -12.78 -30.05
N LYS A 236 22.25 -12.99 -29.06
CA LYS A 236 23.36 -13.94 -29.18
C LYS A 236 22.87 -15.38 -29.33
N HIS A 237 21.88 -15.79 -28.54
CA HIS A 237 21.29 -17.12 -28.68
C HIS A 237 20.61 -17.30 -30.04
N GLU A 238 19.87 -16.30 -30.52
CA GLU A 238 19.25 -16.33 -31.84
C GLU A 238 20.29 -16.41 -32.96
N ALA A 239 21.36 -15.63 -32.89
CA ALA A 239 22.47 -15.67 -33.84
C ALA A 239 23.18 -17.03 -33.88
N VAL A 240 23.40 -17.66 -32.71
CA VAL A 240 23.97 -19.01 -32.64
C VAL A 240 23.05 -20.05 -33.30
N ILE A 241 21.74 -19.96 -33.06
CA ILE A 241 20.76 -20.86 -33.68
C ILE A 241 20.70 -20.65 -35.19
N ALA A 242 20.70 -19.39 -35.65
CA ALA A 242 20.71 -19.03 -37.07
C ALA A 242 21.96 -19.59 -37.76
N ALA A 243 23.14 -19.36 -37.20
CA ALA A 243 24.40 -19.85 -37.76
C ALA A 243 24.46 -21.37 -37.83
N GLN A 244 23.95 -22.06 -36.80
CA GLN A 244 23.84 -23.53 -36.80
C GLN A 244 22.88 -24.02 -37.90
N SER A 245 21.77 -23.32 -38.12
CA SER A 245 20.84 -23.64 -39.20
C SER A 245 21.51 -23.47 -40.57
N SER A 246 22.16 -22.32 -40.80
CA SER A 246 22.93 -22.03 -42.02
C SER A 246 24.00 -23.10 -42.28
N PHE A 247 24.72 -23.50 -41.23
CA PHE A 247 25.73 -24.57 -41.28
C PHE A 247 25.15 -25.93 -41.70
N VAL A 248 23.99 -26.32 -41.16
CA VAL A 248 23.35 -27.61 -41.48
C VAL A 248 22.88 -27.65 -42.94
N VAL A 249 22.43 -26.52 -43.49
CA VAL A 249 22.00 -26.41 -44.90
C VAL A 249 23.20 -26.25 -45.87
N GLY A 250 24.42 -26.11 -45.34
CA GLY A 250 25.65 -26.00 -46.13
C GLY A 250 25.99 -24.56 -46.56
N ASP A 251 25.31 -23.56 -46.01
CA ASP A 251 25.63 -22.14 -46.22
C ASP A 251 26.67 -21.66 -45.18
N TYR A 252 27.92 -22.02 -45.45
CA TYR A 252 29.04 -21.68 -44.57
C TYR A 252 29.33 -20.17 -44.55
N GLY A 253 29.03 -19.43 -45.62
CA GLY A 253 29.23 -17.98 -45.68
C GLY A 253 28.25 -17.23 -44.80
N GLN A 254 26.97 -17.64 -44.82
CA GLN A 254 25.96 -17.09 -43.93
C GLN A 254 26.25 -17.43 -42.46
N ALA A 255 26.71 -18.66 -42.17
CA ALA A 255 27.08 -19.06 -40.80
C ALA A 255 28.19 -18.20 -40.19
N LEU A 256 29.18 -17.76 -40.99
CA LEU A 256 30.20 -16.81 -40.55
C LEU A 256 29.62 -15.41 -40.32
N THR A 257 28.75 -14.95 -41.23
CA THR A 257 28.11 -13.63 -41.15
C THR A 257 27.23 -13.49 -39.91
N ASP A 258 26.44 -14.52 -39.60
CA ASP A 258 25.52 -14.55 -38.45
C ASP A 258 26.24 -14.38 -37.10
N LEU A 259 27.51 -14.79 -37.01
CA LEU A 259 28.31 -14.76 -35.79
C LEU A 259 29.48 -13.76 -35.82
N ARG A 260 29.59 -12.97 -36.88
CA ARG A 260 30.71 -12.04 -37.10
C ARG A 260 30.90 -11.05 -35.95
N ASP A 261 29.79 -10.53 -35.42
CA ASP A 261 29.80 -9.45 -34.44
C ASP A 261 30.05 -9.96 -33.00
N TYR A 262 30.19 -11.28 -32.81
CA TYR A 262 30.44 -11.89 -31.50
C TYR A 262 31.89 -12.39 -31.36
N PRO A 263 32.58 -12.09 -30.25
CA PRO A 263 33.92 -12.62 -29.99
C PRO A 263 33.92 -14.15 -29.83
N ALA A 264 34.92 -14.82 -30.39
CA ALA A 264 35.04 -16.29 -30.30
C ALA A 264 34.97 -16.80 -28.85
N ALA A 265 35.66 -16.14 -27.92
CA ALA A 265 35.69 -16.49 -26.51
C ALA A 265 34.32 -16.48 -25.82
N GLU A 266 33.41 -15.62 -26.29
CA GLU A 266 32.07 -15.51 -25.73
C GLU A 266 31.11 -16.56 -26.32
N LEU A 267 31.42 -17.13 -27.47
CA LEU A 267 30.57 -18.10 -28.13
C LEU A 267 30.64 -19.48 -27.44
N PRO A 268 29.52 -20.22 -27.41
CA PRO A 268 29.54 -21.60 -26.95
C PRO A 268 30.40 -22.46 -27.89
N LYS A 269 30.99 -23.54 -27.35
CA LYS A 269 31.90 -24.42 -28.09
C LYS A 269 31.30 -24.97 -29.40
N SER A 270 29.99 -25.24 -29.41
CA SER A 270 29.28 -25.67 -30.62
C SER A 270 29.25 -24.60 -31.72
N ALA A 271 29.09 -23.32 -31.37
CA ALA A 271 29.14 -22.21 -32.31
C ALA A 271 30.58 -21.95 -32.81
N ARG A 272 31.58 -22.07 -31.93
CA ARG A 272 33.00 -21.99 -32.34
C ARG A 272 33.37 -23.10 -33.32
N TYR A 273 32.90 -24.33 -33.08
CA TYR A 273 33.06 -25.43 -34.03
C TYR A 273 32.42 -25.12 -35.39
N VAL A 274 31.19 -24.61 -35.40
CA VAL A 274 30.50 -24.19 -36.63
C VAL A 274 31.33 -23.14 -37.38
N LEU A 275 31.82 -22.12 -36.69
CA LEU A 275 32.68 -21.09 -37.30
C LEU A 275 33.96 -21.70 -37.86
N ALA A 276 34.74 -22.42 -37.05
CA ALA A 276 36.01 -23.02 -37.47
C ALA A 276 35.85 -23.93 -38.71
N VAL A 277 34.83 -24.79 -38.73
CA VAL A 277 34.56 -25.67 -39.89
C VAL A 277 34.14 -24.84 -41.11
N SER A 278 33.30 -23.82 -40.93
CA SER A 278 32.88 -22.92 -42.01
C SER A 278 34.07 -22.17 -42.60
N SER A 279 34.97 -21.68 -41.75
CA SER A 279 36.24 -21.05 -42.12
C SER A 279 37.10 -21.98 -42.98
N VAL A 280 37.32 -23.22 -42.55
CA VAL A 280 38.10 -24.21 -43.33
C VAL A 280 37.44 -24.54 -44.67
N LYS A 281 36.10 -24.66 -44.70
CA LYS A 281 35.35 -24.93 -45.94
C LYS A 281 35.51 -23.80 -46.96
N LEU A 282 35.58 -22.54 -46.51
CA LEU A 282 35.74 -21.37 -47.37
C LEU A 282 37.19 -20.95 -47.61
N ALA A 283 38.16 -21.48 -46.85
CA ALA A 283 39.58 -21.17 -47.02
C ALA A 283 40.10 -21.51 -48.44
N ASP A 284 41.14 -20.82 -48.88
CA ASP A 284 41.78 -21.06 -50.18
C ASP A 284 42.76 -22.24 -50.11
N LEU A 285 42.20 -23.43 -49.86
CA LEU A 285 42.91 -24.70 -49.75
C LEU A 285 42.38 -25.71 -50.78
N SER A 286 43.24 -26.63 -51.24
CA SER A 286 42.79 -27.73 -52.10
C SER A 286 41.78 -28.63 -51.37
N ALA A 287 40.94 -29.34 -52.13
CA ALA A 287 39.92 -30.22 -51.56
C ALA A 287 40.53 -31.27 -50.60
N ALA A 288 41.68 -31.85 -50.96
CA ALA A 288 42.39 -32.83 -50.14
C ALA A 288 42.93 -32.22 -48.84
N GLN A 289 43.44 -30.99 -48.87
CA GLN A 289 43.90 -30.28 -47.67
C GLN A 289 42.73 -29.94 -46.73
N LYS A 290 41.60 -29.48 -47.28
CA LYS A 290 40.38 -29.22 -46.50
C LYS A 290 39.90 -30.49 -45.81
N GLU A 291 39.88 -31.62 -46.52
CA GLU A 291 39.45 -32.91 -45.95
C GLU A 291 40.39 -33.39 -44.84
N ALA A 292 41.71 -33.26 -45.02
CA ALA A 292 42.69 -33.60 -44.00
C ALA A 292 42.51 -32.77 -42.71
N VAL A 293 42.26 -31.46 -42.84
CA VAL A 293 41.98 -30.58 -41.69
C VAL A 293 40.66 -30.95 -41.02
N LEU A 294 39.59 -31.12 -41.80
CA LEU A 294 38.25 -31.41 -41.28
C LEU A 294 38.16 -32.77 -40.58
N ASN A 295 38.97 -33.76 -40.98
CA ASN A 295 39.04 -35.05 -40.30
C ASN A 295 39.61 -34.96 -38.88
N ASN A 296 40.36 -33.89 -38.58
CA ASN A 296 40.97 -33.64 -37.27
C ASN A 296 40.23 -32.59 -36.43
N ILE A 297 39.17 -31.96 -36.99
CA ILE A 297 38.34 -30.99 -36.28
C ILE A 297 37.01 -31.64 -35.89
N SER A 298 36.70 -31.60 -34.59
CA SER A 298 35.46 -32.10 -34.02
C SER A 298 34.92 -31.14 -32.95
N THR A 299 33.73 -31.42 -32.44
CA THR A 299 33.17 -30.69 -31.29
C THR A 299 33.98 -30.87 -29.99
N LYS A 300 34.95 -31.79 -29.98
CA LYS A 300 35.86 -32.06 -28.86
C LYS A 300 37.26 -31.45 -29.04
N THR A 301 37.57 -30.91 -30.21
CA THR A 301 38.84 -30.24 -30.50
C THR A 301 39.09 -29.13 -29.47
N ASP A 302 40.36 -28.89 -29.14
CA ASP A 302 40.74 -27.88 -28.16
C ASP A 302 40.33 -26.47 -28.63
N ASP A 303 40.13 -25.58 -27.66
CA ASP A 303 39.60 -24.25 -27.93
C ASP A 303 40.59 -23.39 -28.74
N ASN A 304 41.90 -23.61 -28.59
CA ASN A 304 42.92 -22.84 -29.31
C ASN A 304 42.94 -23.19 -30.80
N THR A 305 42.81 -24.48 -31.15
CA THR A 305 42.71 -24.93 -32.55
C THR A 305 41.43 -24.42 -33.21
N LEU A 306 40.29 -24.40 -32.50
CA LEU A 306 39.06 -23.81 -33.03
C LEU A 306 39.21 -22.29 -33.22
N ASP A 307 39.72 -21.59 -32.21
CA ASP A 307 39.93 -20.15 -32.25
C ASP A 307 40.98 -19.75 -33.29
N TYR A 308 41.93 -20.63 -33.63
CA TYR A 308 42.90 -20.44 -34.72
C TYR A 308 42.17 -20.24 -36.05
N TRP A 309 41.32 -21.19 -36.44
CA TRP A 309 40.60 -21.14 -37.71
C TRP A 309 39.62 -19.98 -37.78
N ILE A 310 39.01 -19.62 -36.65
CA ILE A 310 38.14 -18.44 -36.53
C ILE A 310 38.96 -17.14 -36.70
N SER A 311 40.13 -17.06 -36.06
CA SER A 311 41.00 -15.86 -36.14
C SER A 311 41.56 -15.70 -37.56
N LEU A 312 41.88 -16.82 -38.21
CA LEU A 312 42.35 -16.85 -39.59
C LEU A 312 41.29 -16.30 -40.56
N GLU A 313 40.04 -16.75 -40.45
CA GLU A 313 38.93 -16.26 -41.28
C GLU A 313 38.61 -14.78 -41.04
N ARG A 314 38.70 -14.33 -39.78
CA ARG A 314 38.49 -12.91 -39.43
C ARG A 314 39.65 -12.00 -39.84
N GLY A 315 40.74 -12.56 -40.38
CA GLY A 315 41.94 -11.82 -40.78
C GLY A 315 42.84 -11.37 -39.62
N ASP A 316 42.62 -11.89 -38.42
CA ASP A 316 43.46 -11.63 -37.24
C ASP A 316 44.64 -12.61 -37.22
N LEU A 317 45.57 -12.39 -38.16
CA LEU A 317 46.68 -13.30 -38.45
C LEU A 317 47.72 -13.37 -37.31
N GLU A 318 47.90 -12.29 -36.55
CA GLU A 318 48.80 -12.27 -35.39
C GLU A 318 48.25 -13.14 -34.25
N ARG A 319 46.94 -13.05 -34.00
CA ARG A 319 46.24 -13.91 -33.05
C ARG A 319 46.26 -15.37 -33.51
N ALA A 320 46.04 -15.62 -34.79
CA ALA A 320 46.14 -16.97 -35.35
C ALA A 320 47.55 -17.56 -35.15
N LEU A 321 48.61 -16.80 -35.42
CA LEU A 321 49.99 -17.25 -35.17
C LEU A 321 50.23 -17.57 -33.69
N ASN A 322 49.77 -16.71 -32.78
CA ASN A 322 49.93 -16.95 -31.34
C ASN A 322 49.19 -18.22 -30.89
N LEU A 323 47.96 -18.44 -31.39
CA LEU A 323 47.19 -19.64 -31.10
C LEU A 323 47.87 -20.90 -31.64
N ALA A 324 48.40 -20.86 -32.87
CA ALA A 324 49.13 -21.98 -33.47
C ALA A 324 50.39 -22.35 -32.66
N GLN A 325 51.18 -21.36 -32.25
CA GLN A 325 52.35 -21.57 -31.40
C GLN A 325 51.98 -22.12 -30.02
N ASN A 326 50.84 -21.71 -29.47
CA ASN A 326 50.34 -22.19 -28.18
C ASN A 326 49.87 -23.65 -28.27
N VAL A 327 49.18 -24.01 -29.35
CA VAL A 327 48.83 -25.41 -29.65
C VAL A 327 50.09 -26.26 -29.86
N GLY A 328 51.16 -25.66 -30.37
CA GLY A 328 52.40 -26.37 -30.72
C GLY A 328 52.27 -27.17 -32.02
N ASP A 329 51.37 -26.75 -32.90
CA ASP A 329 51.18 -27.37 -34.21
C ASP A 329 52.01 -26.64 -35.26
N ASP A 330 53.09 -27.28 -35.69
CA ASP A 330 54.03 -26.71 -36.66
C ASP A 330 53.39 -26.51 -38.03
N GLN A 331 52.36 -27.28 -38.39
CA GLN A 331 51.63 -27.12 -39.65
C GLN A 331 50.74 -25.88 -39.59
N LEU A 332 50.01 -25.66 -38.49
CA LEU A 332 49.22 -24.43 -38.29
C LEU A 332 50.13 -23.21 -38.17
N THR A 333 51.30 -23.37 -37.53
CA THR A 333 52.28 -22.28 -37.38
C THR A 333 52.87 -21.91 -38.74
N LEU A 334 53.21 -22.89 -39.59
CA LEU A 334 53.67 -22.67 -40.96
C LEU A 334 52.60 -21.96 -41.80
N LEU A 335 51.35 -22.39 -41.70
CA LEU A 335 50.22 -21.78 -42.41
C LEU A 335 50.06 -20.30 -42.00
N ALA A 336 50.02 -20.02 -40.69
CA ALA A 336 49.91 -18.65 -40.18
C ALA A 336 51.03 -17.73 -40.68
N TYR A 337 52.28 -18.19 -40.67
CA TYR A 337 53.41 -17.41 -41.22
C TYR A 337 53.28 -17.20 -42.73
N THR A 338 52.77 -18.18 -43.46
CA THR A 338 52.55 -18.07 -44.91
C THR A 338 51.50 -17.00 -45.21
N ASP A 339 50.39 -16.98 -44.47
CA ASP A 339 49.33 -15.98 -44.63
C ASP A 339 49.80 -14.58 -44.20
N LEU A 340 50.56 -14.47 -43.10
CA LEU A 340 51.21 -13.23 -42.68
C LEU A 340 52.17 -12.69 -43.74
N TYR A 341 52.95 -13.57 -44.39
CA TYR A 341 53.85 -13.20 -45.47
C TYR A 341 53.08 -12.65 -46.68
N GLN A 342 52.00 -13.32 -47.10
CA GLN A 342 51.19 -12.83 -48.22
C GLN A 342 50.48 -11.52 -47.90
N ALA A 343 49.86 -11.39 -46.72
CA ALA A 343 49.21 -10.16 -46.28
C ALA A 343 50.20 -8.99 -46.22
N THR A 344 51.39 -9.22 -45.66
CA THR A 344 52.47 -8.20 -45.59
C THR A 344 52.95 -7.82 -46.99
N LYS A 345 53.10 -8.79 -47.90
CA LYS A 345 53.50 -8.56 -49.29
C LYS A 345 52.49 -7.70 -50.04
N LEU A 346 51.19 -7.92 -49.82
CA LEU A 346 50.09 -7.19 -50.45
C LEU A 346 49.80 -5.82 -49.80
N ASN A 347 50.31 -5.57 -48.59
CA ASN A 347 50.10 -4.29 -47.89
C ASN A 347 50.82 -3.13 -48.61
N THR A 348 50.04 -2.17 -49.13
CA THR A 348 50.53 -0.99 -49.86
C THR A 348 50.80 0.23 -48.98
N ALA A 349 50.39 0.20 -47.72
CA ALA A 349 50.48 1.33 -46.78
C ALA A 349 51.65 1.21 -45.78
N MET A 350 52.28 0.04 -45.66
CA MET A 350 53.40 -0.21 -44.75
C MET A 350 54.71 0.43 -45.25
N ASP A 351 55.51 0.95 -44.32
CA ASP A 351 56.85 1.45 -44.61
C ASP A 351 57.73 0.37 -45.29
N GLY A 352 58.48 0.77 -46.32
CA GLY A 352 59.23 -0.17 -47.15
C GLY A 352 60.32 -0.94 -46.40
N ALA A 353 61.01 -0.29 -45.45
CA ALA A 353 62.07 -0.93 -44.69
C ALA A 353 61.49 -1.91 -43.65
N GLN A 354 60.40 -1.50 -42.97
CA GLN A 354 59.67 -2.39 -42.06
C GLN A 354 59.07 -3.59 -42.79
N LYS A 355 58.47 -3.38 -43.96
CA LYS A 355 57.92 -4.43 -44.81
C LYS A 355 58.98 -5.45 -45.21
N GLN A 356 60.14 -5.00 -45.68
CA GLN A 356 61.24 -5.90 -46.05
C GLN A 356 61.77 -6.70 -44.86
N LYS A 357 61.84 -6.08 -43.67
CA LYS A 357 62.26 -6.76 -42.44
C LYS A 357 61.29 -7.89 -42.05
N LEU A 358 60.00 -7.61 -42.01
CA LEU A 358 58.97 -8.61 -41.69
C LEU A 358 58.92 -9.73 -42.73
N LEU A 359 58.99 -9.39 -44.03
CA LEU A 359 59.02 -10.40 -45.09
C LEU A 359 60.24 -11.32 -44.97
N ALA A 360 61.41 -10.79 -44.63
CA ALA A 360 62.61 -11.59 -44.41
C ALA A 360 62.48 -12.49 -43.17
N GLU A 361 61.89 -11.98 -42.08
CA GLU A 361 61.64 -12.74 -40.87
C GLU A 361 60.66 -13.89 -41.09
N TYR A 362 59.50 -13.60 -41.70
CA TYR A 362 58.50 -14.61 -42.03
C TYR A 362 59.04 -15.63 -43.05
N ALA A 363 59.76 -15.20 -44.09
CA ALA A 363 60.36 -16.14 -45.04
C ALA A 363 61.38 -17.08 -44.38
N LYS A 364 62.17 -16.58 -43.44
CA LYS A 364 63.09 -17.41 -42.66
C LYS A 364 62.33 -18.44 -41.82
N LYS A 365 61.27 -18.02 -41.12
CA LYS A 365 60.43 -18.91 -40.31
C LYS A 365 59.70 -19.97 -41.14
N ILE A 366 59.19 -19.59 -42.31
CA ILE A 366 58.57 -20.51 -43.27
C ILE A 366 59.59 -21.56 -43.74
N ALA A 367 60.81 -21.14 -44.07
CA ALA A 367 61.87 -22.06 -44.53
C ALA A 367 62.32 -23.04 -43.43
N GLU A 368 62.47 -22.54 -42.19
CA GLU A 368 62.78 -23.37 -41.01
C GLU A 368 61.71 -24.45 -40.79
N LEU A 369 60.44 -24.04 -40.71
CA LEU A 369 59.32 -24.96 -40.46
C LEU A 369 59.05 -25.90 -41.64
N SER A 370 59.21 -25.44 -42.89
CA SER A 370 59.06 -26.29 -44.07
C SER A 370 60.14 -27.37 -44.16
N ALA A 371 61.36 -27.06 -43.75
CA ALA A 371 62.45 -28.04 -43.68
C ALA A 371 62.17 -29.07 -42.58
N GLU A 372 61.69 -28.64 -41.41
CA GLU A 372 61.36 -29.52 -40.29
C GLU A 372 60.21 -30.49 -40.64
N LEU A 373 59.14 -29.98 -41.26
CA LEU A 373 57.99 -30.78 -41.72
C LEU A 373 58.29 -31.66 -42.96
N GLY A 374 59.26 -31.27 -43.79
CA GLY A 374 59.73 -32.06 -44.94
C GLY A 374 60.76 -33.13 -44.58
N SER A 375 61.30 -33.10 -43.35
CA SER A 375 62.30 -34.04 -42.84
C SER A 375 61.70 -35.18 -42.00
N THR A 376 60.39 -35.13 -41.73
CA THR A 376 59.65 -36.20 -41.06
C THR A 376 59.38 -37.35 -42.05
N PRO A 377 59.77 -38.60 -41.73
CA PRO A 377 59.60 -39.77 -42.60
C PRO A 377 58.15 -40.20 -42.81
#